data_AF-A0A831XUM9-F1
#
_entry.id   AF-A0A831XUM9-F1
#
_cell.length_a   1.000
_cell.length_b   1.000
_cell.length_c   1.000
_cell.angle_alpha   90.00
_cell.angle_beta   90.00
_cell.angle_gamma   90.00
#
_symmetry.space_group_name_H-M   'P 1'
#
loop_
_entity.id
_entity.type
_entity.pdbx_description
1 polymer ?
#
loop_
_entity_poly.entity_id
_entity_poly.type
_entity_poly.pdbx_seq_one_letter_code
_entity_poly.pdbx_strand_id
1 'polypeptide(L)'
;VVPHLDRIYAEMGRRCIGREGDPHRWINPEFHGWWSGRGFRINVDVATGKLEALEDFLRHFYASYHPYYNGNQPLIHPQPIGIASTDSAARFIGWHAITLLRVALDPQEVMRVYFYNPNNDSGQKWGDGVEVSTAGSGERFGESSLPFEQFASRLYIFHYDPLEYGALAEVPQDSLDRVIDMVHRSWGADRIPQDQLTLNIGDPTGTEA
;
A
#
# COMPACT_ATOMS: atom_id res chain seq x y z
N VAL A 1 1.71 24.44 5.51
CA VAL A 1 0.37 24.50 4.90
C VAL A 1 0.42 25.55 3.80
N VAL A 2 -0.13 25.27 2.60
CA VAL A 2 -0.14 26.19 1.46
C VAL A 2 -1.60 26.46 1.10
N PRO A 3 -2.26 27.45 1.75
CA PRO A 3 -3.72 27.54 1.79
C PRO A 3 -4.44 27.57 0.43
N HIS A 4 -3.79 28.13 -0.60
CA HIS A 4 -4.35 28.17 -1.95
C HIS A 4 -4.37 26.79 -2.61
N LEU A 5 -3.34 25.97 -2.41
CA LEU A 5 -3.31 24.60 -2.92
C LEU A 5 -4.33 23.73 -2.21
N ASP A 6 -4.48 23.88 -0.89
CA ASP A 6 -5.48 23.14 -0.11
C ASP A 6 -6.90 23.43 -0.60
N ARG A 7 -7.20 24.70 -0.92
CA ARG A 7 -8.50 25.11 -1.47
C ARG A 7 -8.76 24.50 -2.85
N ILE A 8 -7.75 24.45 -3.72
CA ILE A 8 -7.87 23.84 -5.05
C ILE A 8 -8.09 22.33 -4.91
N TYR A 9 -7.33 21.66 -4.05
CA TYR A 9 -7.47 20.24 -3.78
C TYR A 9 -8.88 19.90 -3.25
N ALA A 10 -9.38 20.68 -2.29
CA ALA A 10 -10.74 20.51 -1.76
C ALA A 10 -11.82 20.73 -2.84
N GLU A 11 -11.62 21.67 -3.76
CA GLU A 11 -12.51 21.88 -4.91
C GLU A 11 -12.51 20.68 -5.86
N MET A 12 -11.34 20.10 -6.16
CA MET A 12 -11.24 18.88 -6.97
C MET A 12 -11.99 17.72 -6.31
N GLY A 13 -11.82 17.54 -5.00
CA GLY A 13 -12.56 16.54 -4.22
C GLY A 13 -14.07 16.74 -4.31
N ARG A 14 -14.58 17.97 -4.17
CA ARG A 14 -16.02 18.25 -4.32
C ARG A 14 -16.55 17.90 -5.71
N ARG A 15 -15.75 18.11 -6.76
CA ARG A 15 -16.12 17.74 -8.13
C ARG A 15 -16.13 16.24 -8.39
N CYS A 16 -15.58 15.44 -7.48
CA CYS A 16 -15.62 13.98 -7.55
C CYS A 16 -16.89 13.38 -6.94
N ILE A 17 -17.75 14.18 -6.29
CA ILE A 17 -19.02 13.70 -5.73
C ILE A 17 -19.85 13.02 -6.83
N GLY A 18 -20.30 11.80 -6.54
CA GLY A 18 -21.09 10.98 -7.47
C GLY A 18 -20.26 10.22 -8.52
N ARG A 19 -18.92 10.37 -8.53
CA ARG A 19 -18.05 9.49 -9.31
C ARG A 19 -17.84 8.16 -8.58
N GLU A 20 -17.60 7.12 -9.36
CA GLU A 20 -17.33 5.77 -8.87
C GLU A 20 -15.96 5.67 -8.19
N GLY A 21 -15.89 4.97 -7.06
CA GLY A 21 -14.65 4.67 -6.35
C GLY A 21 -14.04 5.86 -5.60
N ASP A 22 -12.74 5.75 -5.31
CA ASP A 22 -12.04 6.73 -4.47
C ASP A 22 -11.75 8.06 -5.21
N PRO A 23 -11.97 9.23 -4.59
CA PRO A 23 -11.67 10.53 -5.19
C PRO A 23 -10.23 10.70 -5.72
N HIS A 24 -9.24 10.05 -5.11
CA HIS A 24 -7.84 10.13 -5.52
C HIS A 24 -7.61 9.57 -6.94
N ARG A 25 -8.50 8.69 -7.43
CA ARG A 25 -8.50 8.24 -8.84
C ARG A 25 -8.78 9.38 -9.81
N TRP A 26 -9.54 10.39 -9.38
CA TRP A 26 -10.14 11.41 -10.22
C TRP A 26 -9.53 12.80 -10.04
N ILE A 27 -8.93 13.05 -8.87
CA ILE A 27 -8.13 14.25 -8.62
C ILE A 27 -6.97 14.25 -9.61
N ASN A 28 -6.60 15.43 -10.13
CA ASN A 28 -5.50 15.52 -11.07
C ASN A 28 -4.21 15.01 -10.41
N PRO A 29 -3.62 13.88 -10.86
CA PRO A 29 -2.45 13.30 -10.21
C PRO A 29 -1.23 14.22 -10.30
N GLU A 30 -1.21 15.18 -11.23
CA GLU A 30 -0.14 16.19 -11.33
C GLU A 30 -0.06 17.10 -10.09
N PHE A 31 -1.11 17.15 -9.26
CA PHE A 31 -1.08 17.82 -7.96
C PHE A 31 -0.11 17.14 -6.97
N HIS A 32 0.24 15.89 -7.23
CA HIS A 32 1.24 15.11 -6.53
C HIS A 32 2.59 15.05 -7.28
N GLY A 33 2.67 15.65 -8.47
CA GLY A 33 3.83 15.67 -9.37
C GLY A 33 3.46 15.18 -10.77
N TRP A 34 4.00 15.83 -11.81
CA TRP A 34 3.69 15.51 -13.22
C TRP A 34 4.06 14.08 -13.64
N TRP A 35 4.95 13.45 -12.86
CA TRP A 35 5.42 12.07 -12.99
C TRP A 35 4.52 11.04 -12.28
N SER A 36 3.45 11.48 -11.60
CA SER A 36 2.56 10.55 -10.91
C SER A 36 1.82 9.68 -11.91
N GLY A 37 1.88 8.36 -11.70
CA GLY A 37 1.23 7.39 -12.59
C GLY A 37 -0.27 7.63 -12.75
N ARG A 38 -0.79 7.40 -13.96
CA ARG A 38 -2.24 7.54 -14.25
C ARG A 38 -3.03 6.26 -13.97
N GLY A 39 -2.35 5.13 -13.84
CA GLY A 39 -2.94 3.92 -13.26
C GLY A 39 -3.24 4.14 -11.79
N PHE A 40 -4.31 3.52 -11.29
CA PHE A 40 -4.75 3.64 -9.91
C PHE A 40 -5.24 2.28 -9.40
N ARG A 41 -4.79 1.89 -8.21
CA ARG A 41 -5.25 0.69 -7.49
C ARG A 41 -5.63 1.06 -6.07
N ILE A 42 -6.72 0.44 -5.60
CA ILE A 42 -7.22 0.48 -4.21
C ILE A 42 -7.61 -0.95 -3.82
N ASN A 43 -7.40 -1.35 -2.56
CA ASN A 43 -7.80 -2.66 -2.02
C ASN A 43 -8.96 -2.58 -1.01
N VAL A 44 -9.70 -1.47 -1.03
CA VAL A 44 -10.85 -1.21 -0.16
C VAL A 44 -11.99 -0.71 -1.03
N ASP A 45 -13.14 -1.37 -0.93
CA ASP A 45 -14.37 -0.84 -1.52
C ASP A 45 -14.80 0.40 -0.72
N VAL A 46 -14.94 1.53 -1.42
CA VAL A 46 -15.20 2.84 -0.78
C VAL A 46 -16.59 2.89 -0.16
N ALA A 47 -17.56 2.13 -0.68
CA ALA A 47 -18.93 2.15 -0.18
C ALA A 47 -19.07 1.38 1.14
N THR A 48 -18.44 0.21 1.24
CA THR A 48 -18.57 -0.71 2.39
C THR A 48 -17.40 -0.60 3.37
N GLY A 49 -16.25 -0.08 2.94
CA GLY A 49 -15.01 -0.06 3.70
C GLY A 49 -14.36 -1.44 3.87
N LYS A 50 -14.84 -2.45 3.13
CA LYS A 50 -14.32 -3.83 3.16
C LYS A 50 -13.17 -4.01 2.19
N LEU A 51 -12.30 -4.99 2.47
CA LEU A 51 -11.21 -5.36 1.59
C LEU A 51 -11.80 -5.86 0.26
N GLU A 52 -11.21 -5.41 -0.85
CA GLU A 52 -11.63 -5.77 -2.20
C GLU A 52 -10.38 -6.15 -3.01
N ALA A 53 -10.43 -7.32 -3.67
CA ALA A 53 -9.38 -7.79 -4.58
C ALA A 53 -7.94 -7.66 -4.04
N LEU A 54 -7.72 -7.96 -2.75
CA LEU A 54 -6.44 -7.72 -2.07
C LEU A 54 -5.26 -8.43 -2.73
N GLU A 55 -5.42 -9.68 -3.15
CA GLU A 55 -4.36 -10.42 -3.84
C GLU A 55 -3.97 -9.73 -5.17
N ASP A 56 -4.95 -9.43 -6.01
CA ASP A 56 -4.72 -8.74 -7.29
C ASP A 56 -4.06 -7.38 -7.08
N PHE A 57 -4.49 -6.64 -6.05
CA PHE A 57 -3.87 -5.37 -5.67
C PHE A 57 -2.39 -5.53 -5.33
N LEU A 58 -2.05 -6.54 -4.52
CA LEU A 58 -0.66 -6.80 -4.14
C LEU A 58 0.17 -7.24 -5.34
N ARG A 59 -0.34 -8.13 -6.20
CA ARG A 59 0.34 -8.52 -7.45
C ARG A 59 0.71 -7.31 -8.28
N HIS A 60 -0.19 -6.33 -8.42
CA HIS A 60 0.11 -5.08 -9.11
C HIS A 60 1.21 -4.28 -8.41
N PHE A 61 1.18 -4.17 -7.08
CA PHE A 61 2.22 -3.43 -6.36
C PHE A 61 3.62 -4.06 -6.53
N TYR A 62 3.71 -5.39 -6.44
CA TYR A 62 4.95 -6.13 -6.73
C TYR A 62 5.41 -5.90 -8.16
N ALA A 63 4.52 -6.08 -9.13
CA ALA A 63 4.82 -5.96 -10.55
C ALA A 63 5.20 -4.53 -10.96
N SER A 64 4.74 -3.50 -10.24
CA SER A 64 5.12 -2.11 -10.48
C SER A 64 6.42 -1.71 -9.79
N TYR A 65 6.64 -2.13 -8.54
CA TYR A 65 7.68 -1.52 -7.71
C TYR A 65 8.78 -2.45 -7.20
N HIS A 66 8.58 -3.76 -7.23
CA HIS A 66 9.57 -4.68 -6.68
C HIS A 66 10.58 -5.07 -7.79
N PRO A 67 11.89 -4.78 -7.62
CA PRO A 67 12.91 -4.98 -8.67
C PRO A 67 12.97 -6.39 -9.27
N TYR A 68 12.65 -7.43 -8.48
CA TYR A 68 12.59 -8.81 -8.98
C TYR A 68 11.40 -9.12 -9.91
N TYR A 69 10.35 -8.29 -9.93
CA TYR A 69 9.11 -8.57 -10.66
C TYR A 69 8.73 -7.47 -11.68
N ASN A 70 9.37 -6.30 -11.60
CA ASN A 70 9.12 -5.16 -12.49
C ASN A 70 10.16 -5.03 -13.62
N GLY A 71 10.92 -6.10 -13.91
CA GLY A 71 12.02 -6.06 -14.89
C GLY A 71 13.23 -5.26 -14.42
N ASN A 72 13.44 -5.15 -13.10
CA ASN A 72 14.53 -4.40 -12.46
C ASN A 72 14.53 -2.91 -12.84
N GLN A 73 13.33 -2.34 -13.03
CA GLN A 73 13.17 -0.92 -13.31
C GLN A 73 13.25 -0.13 -12.00
N PRO A 74 14.17 0.84 -11.89
CA PRO A 74 14.26 1.66 -10.68
C PRO A 74 13.10 2.65 -10.64
N LEU A 75 12.63 2.96 -9.43
CA LEU A 75 11.73 4.08 -9.24
C LEU A 75 12.50 5.40 -9.44
N ILE A 76 12.25 6.09 -10.55
CA ILE A 76 12.97 7.32 -10.91
C ILE A 76 12.40 8.53 -10.15
N HIS A 77 11.07 8.59 -10.02
CA HIS A 77 10.38 9.72 -9.42
C HIS A 77 9.55 9.31 -8.21
N PRO A 78 9.47 10.15 -7.16
CA PRO A 78 8.67 9.86 -5.98
C PRO A 78 7.19 9.64 -6.31
N GLN A 79 6.55 8.61 -5.74
CA GLN A 79 5.14 8.32 -6.01
C GLN A 79 4.27 8.55 -4.77
N PRO A 80 3.09 9.17 -4.91
CA PRO A 80 2.15 9.28 -3.81
C PRO A 80 1.54 7.91 -3.51
N ILE A 81 1.54 7.54 -2.22
CA ILE A 81 1.01 6.27 -1.74
C ILE A 81 0.16 6.51 -0.50
N GLY A 82 -0.93 5.76 -0.38
CA GLY A 82 -1.72 5.71 0.84
C GLY A 82 -1.49 4.43 1.63
N ILE A 83 -1.26 4.59 2.93
CA ILE A 83 -1.16 3.51 3.90
C ILE A 83 -2.33 3.55 4.90
N ALA A 84 -2.68 2.38 5.40
CA ALA A 84 -3.48 2.21 6.61
C ALA A 84 -2.55 2.38 7.82
N SER A 85 -2.64 3.53 8.49
CA SER A 85 -1.88 3.79 9.70
C SER A 85 -2.42 2.97 10.85
N THR A 86 -1.51 2.37 11.62
CA THR A 86 -1.83 1.55 12.79
C THR A 86 -1.04 2.02 14.01
N ASP A 87 -1.61 1.80 15.19
CA ASP A 87 -0.88 1.99 16.45
C ASP A 87 0.05 0.80 16.76
N SER A 88 0.80 0.89 17.87
CA SER A 88 1.69 -0.19 18.32
C SER A 88 1.00 -1.51 18.66
N ALA A 89 -0.33 -1.53 18.79
CA ALA A 89 -1.14 -2.74 18.96
C ALA A 89 -1.76 -3.22 17.64
N ALA A 90 -1.28 -2.70 16.50
CA ALA A 90 -1.72 -3.00 15.15
C ALA A 90 -3.17 -2.61 14.83
N ARG A 91 -3.77 -1.73 15.64
CA ARG A 91 -5.14 -1.26 15.43
C ARG A 91 -5.16 -0.12 14.44
N PHE A 92 -6.11 -0.14 13.51
CA PHE A 92 -6.30 0.92 12.53
C PHE A 92 -6.65 2.27 13.19
N ILE A 93 -5.89 3.31 12.86
CA ILE A 93 -6.11 4.68 13.38
C ILE A 93 -6.40 5.71 12.28
N GLY A 94 -6.26 5.34 11.00
CA GLY A 94 -6.65 6.21 9.89
C GLY A 94 -5.86 5.95 8.62
N TRP A 95 -6.34 6.53 7.52
CA TRP A 95 -5.62 6.55 6.25
C TRP A 95 -4.57 7.65 6.27
N HIS A 96 -3.38 7.37 5.75
CA HIS A 96 -2.28 8.31 5.75
C HIS A 96 -1.54 8.31 4.42
N ALA A 97 -1.26 9.50 3.89
CA ALA A 97 -0.52 9.65 2.65
C ALA A 97 0.97 9.82 2.93
N ILE A 98 1.79 9.06 2.22
CA ILE A 98 3.25 9.10 2.26
C ILE A 98 3.80 9.16 0.82
N THR A 99 5.10 9.40 0.71
CA THR A 99 5.77 9.42 -0.58
C THR A 99 6.71 8.23 -0.70
N LEU A 100 6.45 7.31 -1.62
CA LEU A 100 7.39 6.26 -2.01
C LEU A 100 8.57 6.88 -2.75
N LEU A 101 9.79 6.63 -2.28
CA LEU A 101 11.00 7.22 -2.85
C LEU A 101 11.80 6.22 -3.68
N ARG A 102 11.92 4.98 -3.20
CA ARG A 102 12.60 3.90 -3.92
C ARG A 102 12.29 2.53 -3.31
N VAL A 103 12.52 1.49 -4.09
CA VAL A 103 12.55 0.10 -3.63
C VAL A 103 13.90 -0.49 -4.00
N ALA A 104 14.62 -1.01 -3.01
CA ALA A 104 15.97 -1.54 -3.22
C ALA A 104 16.37 -2.52 -2.10
N LEU A 105 17.39 -3.33 -2.36
CA LEU A 105 18.05 -4.12 -1.34
C LEU A 105 18.79 -3.22 -0.35
N ASP A 106 18.73 -3.58 0.93
CA ASP A 106 19.54 -3.01 1.98
C ASP A 106 20.94 -3.67 2.06
N PRO A 107 21.85 -3.23 2.96
CA PRO A 107 23.17 -3.84 3.11
C PRO A 107 23.16 -5.31 3.57
N GLN A 108 22.02 -5.83 4.04
CA GLN A 108 21.81 -7.22 4.44
C GLN A 108 21.05 -8.02 3.36
N GLU A 109 20.93 -7.48 2.15
CA GLU A 109 20.23 -8.09 1.03
C GLU A 109 18.73 -8.34 1.28
N VAL A 110 18.11 -7.53 2.14
CA VAL A 110 16.66 -7.51 2.33
C VAL A 110 16.05 -6.49 1.39
N MET A 111 15.03 -6.87 0.61
CA MET A 111 14.28 -5.92 -0.22
C MET A 111 13.46 -4.99 0.67
N ARG A 112 13.65 -3.68 0.53
CA ARG A 112 13.00 -2.67 1.34
C ARG A 112 12.33 -1.61 0.50
N VAL A 113 11.26 -1.06 1.07
CA VAL A 113 10.58 0.13 0.58
C VAL A 113 11.08 1.32 1.39
N TYR A 114 11.57 2.34 0.71
CA TYR A 114 12.04 3.59 1.29
C TYR A 114 11.07 4.71 0.93
N PHE A 115 10.65 5.47 1.94
CA PHE A 115 9.58 6.45 1.82
C PHE A 115 9.83 7.66 2.70
N TYR A 116 9.14 8.76 2.39
CA TYR A 116 9.10 9.96 3.22
C TYR A 116 7.73 10.08 3.89
N ASN A 117 7.75 10.35 5.20
CA ASN A 117 6.54 10.62 5.98
C ASN A 117 6.37 12.13 6.24
N PRO A 118 5.38 12.81 5.63
CA PRO A 118 5.28 14.27 5.66
C PRO A 118 4.89 14.87 7.02
N ASN A 119 4.41 14.07 7.96
CA ASN A 119 4.14 14.53 9.33
C ASN A 119 5.42 14.63 10.19
N ASN A 120 6.59 14.29 9.62
CA ASN A 120 7.89 14.27 10.28
C ASN A 120 7.97 13.34 11.50
N ASP A 121 7.09 12.33 11.55
CA ASP A 121 7.08 11.25 12.53
C ASP A 121 7.56 9.95 11.86
N SER A 122 8.88 9.85 11.71
CA SER A 122 9.55 8.80 10.95
C SER A 122 9.87 7.54 11.78
N GLY A 123 9.74 7.59 13.10
CA GLY A 123 10.04 6.48 14.03
C GLY A 123 8.79 5.81 14.59
N GLN A 124 7.92 5.29 13.72
CA GLN A 124 6.64 4.72 14.15
C GLN A 124 6.72 3.19 14.34
N LYS A 125 6.06 2.72 15.41
CA LYS A 125 5.74 1.30 15.62
C LYS A 125 4.33 1.06 15.14
N TRP A 126 4.19 0.33 14.04
CA TRP A 126 2.90 0.02 13.39
C TRP A 126 2.27 -1.26 13.93
N GLY A 127 2.79 -1.75 15.05
CA GLY A 127 2.36 -2.97 15.72
C GLY A 127 2.70 -4.22 14.93
N ASP A 128 2.40 -5.37 15.51
CA ASP A 128 2.53 -6.66 14.83
C ASP A 128 3.97 -6.97 14.35
N GLY A 129 4.98 -6.47 15.08
CA GLY A 129 6.39 -6.60 14.74
C GLY A 129 6.88 -5.68 13.62
N VAL A 130 6.03 -4.78 13.11
CA VAL A 130 6.39 -3.79 12.09
C VAL A 130 6.92 -2.53 12.77
N GLU A 131 8.21 -2.28 12.61
CA GLU A 131 8.91 -1.11 13.16
C GLU A 131 9.67 -0.38 12.05
N VAL A 132 9.32 0.89 11.85
CA VAL A 132 9.91 1.72 10.80
C VAL A 132 11.36 2.05 11.17
N SER A 133 12.27 1.81 10.22
CA SER A 133 13.68 2.18 10.34
C SER A 133 13.92 3.56 9.72
N THR A 134 14.78 4.37 10.34
CA THR A 134 15.21 5.69 9.81
C THR A 134 16.70 5.75 9.54
N ALA A 135 17.42 4.71 9.94
CA ALA A 135 18.85 4.50 9.72
C ALA A 135 19.18 3.03 9.93
N GLY A 136 20.33 2.60 9.40
CA GLY A 136 20.88 1.25 9.61
C GLY A 136 20.48 0.22 8.56
N SER A 137 19.45 0.49 7.74
CA SER A 137 18.98 -0.37 6.64
C SER A 137 19.11 0.32 5.29
N GLY A 138 20.12 1.19 5.15
CA GLY A 138 20.46 1.87 3.90
C GLY A 138 19.66 3.15 3.61
N GLU A 139 18.95 3.71 4.58
CA GLU A 139 18.22 4.98 4.46
C GLU A 139 19.16 6.15 4.17
N ARG A 140 18.71 7.07 3.30
CA ARG A 140 19.29 8.40 3.09
C ARG A 140 18.62 9.41 4.01
N PHE A 141 19.21 10.60 4.13
CA PHE A 141 18.62 11.66 4.94
C PHE A 141 17.16 11.95 4.54
N GLY A 142 16.26 11.88 5.51
CA GLY A 142 14.81 12.07 5.31
C GLY A 142 14.06 10.81 4.90
N GLU A 143 14.74 9.69 4.63
CA GLU A 143 14.08 8.43 4.34
C GLU A 143 13.71 7.67 5.63
N SER A 144 12.55 7.03 5.57
CA SER A 144 12.15 5.93 6.44
C SER A 144 12.06 4.67 5.59
N SER A 145 12.17 3.50 6.20
CA SER A 145 12.08 2.25 5.44
C SER A 145 11.46 1.10 6.22
N LEU A 146 10.93 0.14 5.47
CA LEU A 146 10.43 -1.14 5.96
C LEU A 146 10.83 -2.26 4.99
N PRO A 147 10.98 -3.51 5.45
CA PRO A 147 10.95 -4.68 4.58
C PRO A 147 9.73 -4.64 3.65
N PHE A 148 9.91 -5.06 2.40
CA PHE A 148 8.89 -4.88 1.36
C PHE A 148 7.52 -5.46 1.75
N GLU A 149 7.49 -6.69 2.26
CA GLU A 149 6.25 -7.36 2.68
C GLU A 149 5.55 -6.63 3.84
N GLN A 150 6.33 -6.12 4.80
CA GLN A 150 5.78 -5.35 5.92
C GLN A 150 5.17 -4.02 5.43
N PHE A 151 5.84 -3.33 4.52
CA PHE A 151 5.29 -2.12 3.90
C PHE A 151 4.02 -2.43 3.11
N ALA A 152 4.06 -3.44 2.24
CA ALA A 152 2.92 -3.86 1.43
C ALA A 152 1.70 -4.23 2.29
N SER A 153 1.92 -4.79 3.48
CA SER A 153 0.83 -5.11 4.41
C SER A 153 0.10 -3.91 5.00
N ARG A 154 0.63 -2.69 4.85
CA ARG A 154 -0.02 -1.43 5.26
C ARG A 154 -0.50 -0.62 4.08
N LEU A 155 -0.21 -1.04 2.85
CA LEU A 155 -0.59 -0.35 1.64
C LEU A 155 -2.09 -0.51 1.37
N TYR A 156 -2.79 0.58 1.00
CA TYR A 156 -4.19 0.49 0.58
C TYR A 156 -4.51 1.17 -0.76
N ILE A 157 -3.72 2.18 -1.15
CA ILE A 157 -3.81 2.81 -2.48
C ILE A 157 -2.43 3.16 -3.04
N PHE A 158 -2.31 3.07 -4.37
CA PHE A 158 -1.15 3.59 -5.09
C PHE A 158 -1.52 3.94 -6.54
N HIS A 159 -0.72 4.84 -7.10
CA HIS A 159 -0.69 5.10 -8.53
C HIS A 159 0.37 4.23 -9.21
N TYR A 160 0.22 3.91 -10.49
CA TYR A 160 1.24 3.19 -11.26
C TYR A 160 1.25 3.64 -12.72
N ASP A 161 2.34 3.37 -13.45
CA ASP A 161 2.38 3.61 -14.89
C ASP A 161 1.75 2.40 -15.63
N PRO A 162 0.61 2.56 -16.33
CA PRO A 162 -0.02 1.46 -17.07
C PRO A 162 0.78 0.99 -18.29
N LEU A 163 1.82 1.74 -18.70
CA LEU A 163 2.71 1.36 -19.80
C LEU A 163 3.93 0.56 -19.32
N GLU A 164 4.22 0.55 -18.02
CA GLU A 164 5.26 -0.30 -17.45
C GLU A 164 4.74 -1.75 -17.38
N TYR A 165 5.47 -2.65 -18.04
CA TYR A 165 5.14 -4.08 -18.04
C TYR A 165 5.72 -4.72 -16.78
N GLY A 166 4.85 -5.10 -15.85
CA GLY A 166 5.20 -5.93 -14.70
C GLY A 166 4.71 -7.36 -14.87
N ALA A 167 5.44 -8.32 -14.30
CA ALA A 167 5.10 -9.74 -14.42
C ALA A 167 4.14 -10.19 -13.29
N LEU A 168 2.86 -9.80 -13.38
CA LEU A 168 1.82 -10.13 -12.37
C LEU A 168 1.77 -11.62 -11.99
N ALA A 169 1.97 -12.50 -12.98
CA ALA A 169 1.92 -13.95 -12.83
C ALA A 169 3.16 -14.56 -12.16
N GLU A 170 4.26 -13.81 -12.03
CA GLU A 170 5.53 -14.31 -11.48
C GLU A 170 5.66 -14.10 -9.96
N VAL A 171 4.71 -13.39 -9.33
CA VAL A 171 4.72 -13.14 -7.89
C VAL A 171 4.32 -14.42 -7.14
N PRO A 172 5.19 -14.99 -6.27
CA PRO A 172 4.90 -16.22 -5.54
C PRO A 172 3.72 -16.07 -4.58
N GLN A 173 2.83 -17.07 -4.55
CA GLN A 173 1.63 -17.05 -3.72
C GLN A 173 1.98 -16.95 -2.23
N ASP A 174 2.98 -17.69 -1.80
CA ASP A 174 3.48 -17.72 -0.43
C ASP A 174 3.98 -16.36 0.07
N SER A 175 4.49 -15.49 -0.82
CA SER A 175 4.80 -14.10 -0.48
C SER A 175 3.54 -13.25 -0.30
N LEU A 176 2.52 -13.46 -1.13
CA LEU A 176 1.24 -12.76 -1.01
C LEU A 176 0.51 -13.19 0.26
N ASP A 177 0.48 -14.49 0.58
CA ASP A 177 -0.16 -15.03 1.76
C ASP A 177 0.42 -14.41 3.05
N ARG A 178 1.75 -14.28 3.15
CA ARG A 178 2.40 -13.60 4.29
C ARG A 178 1.95 -12.14 4.44
N VAL A 179 1.83 -11.42 3.32
CA VAL A 179 1.37 -10.02 3.33
C VAL A 179 -0.11 -9.93 3.72
N ILE A 180 -0.95 -10.80 3.16
CA ILE A 180 -2.38 -10.88 3.44
C ILE A 180 -2.63 -11.22 4.91
N ASP A 181 -1.89 -12.16 5.48
CA ASP A 181 -1.96 -12.51 6.90
C ASP A 181 -1.64 -11.29 7.79
N MET A 182 -0.60 -10.52 7.45
CA MET A 182 -0.27 -9.27 8.15
C MET A 182 -1.37 -8.20 8.03
N VAL A 183 -2.09 -8.13 6.90
CA VAL A 183 -3.25 -7.26 6.73
C VAL A 183 -4.39 -7.71 7.65
N HIS A 184 -4.75 -8.99 7.62
CA HIS A 184 -5.86 -9.55 8.39
C HIS A 184 -5.64 -9.47 9.91
N ARG A 185 -4.41 -9.63 10.39
CA ARG A 185 -4.09 -9.52 11.83
C ARG A 185 -3.87 -8.08 12.31
N SER A 186 -4.08 -7.08 11.45
CA SER A 186 -3.92 -5.66 11.76
C SER A 186 -5.14 -4.82 11.31
N TRP A 187 -4.95 -3.85 10.43
CA TRP A 187 -5.97 -2.91 9.99
C TRP A 187 -7.10 -3.57 9.18
N GLY A 188 -6.84 -4.72 8.57
CA GLY A 188 -7.79 -5.47 7.76
C GLY A 188 -8.76 -6.35 8.56
N ALA A 189 -8.52 -6.57 9.87
CA ALA A 189 -9.27 -7.54 10.69
C ALA A 189 -10.80 -7.37 10.58
N ASP A 190 -11.29 -6.14 10.76
CA ASP A 190 -12.73 -5.84 10.72
C ASP A 190 -13.25 -5.55 9.29
N ARG A 191 -12.38 -5.70 8.29
CA ARG A 191 -12.65 -5.35 6.88
C ARG A 191 -12.77 -6.57 5.96
N ILE A 192 -12.64 -7.78 6.50
CA ILE A 192 -12.84 -9.01 5.72
C ILE A 192 -14.31 -9.10 5.28
N PRO A 193 -14.59 -9.30 3.97
CA PRO A 193 -15.93 -9.56 3.46
C PRO A 193 -16.57 -10.82 4.11
N GLN A 194 -17.88 -10.78 4.35
CA GLN A 194 -18.59 -11.88 5.05
C GLN A 194 -18.56 -13.21 4.27
N ASP A 195 -18.58 -13.13 2.95
CA ASP A 195 -18.47 -14.29 2.04
C ASP A 195 -17.11 -15.00 2.16
N GLN A 196 -16.03 -14.24 2.38
CA GLN A 196 -14.69 -14.80 2.66
C GLN A 196 -14.57 -15.40 4.06
N LEU A 197 -15.28 -14.84 5.05
CA LEU A 197 -15.36 -15.42 6.40
C LEU A 197 -16.04 -16.80 6.39
N THR A 198 -17.06 -17.01 5.55
CA THR A 198 -17.74 -18.31 5.42
C THR A 198 -16.90 -19.39 4.76
N LEU A 199 -16.01 -19.05 3.83
CA LEU A 199 -15.11 -20.03 3.19
C LEU A 199 -14.07 -20.60 4.17
N ASN A 200 -13.66 -19.82 5.17
CA ASN A 200 -12.69 -20.26 6.20
C ASN A 200 -13.32 -21.08 7.35
N ILE A 201 -14.66 -21.15 7.43
CA ILE A 201 -15.38 -21.87 8.50
C ILE A 201 -15.95 -23.22 8.00
N GLY A 202 -15.83 -23.52 6.70
CA GLY A 202 -16.36 -24.74 6.09
C GLY A 202 -15.29 -25.71 5.56
N ASP A 203 -14.67 -26.50 6.45
CA ASP A 203 -14.74 -27.97 6.39
C ASP A 203 -14.16 -28.63 7.67
N PRO A 204 -14.96 -28.87 8.71
CA PRO A 204 -14.66 -29.82 9.76
C PRO A 204 -15.56 -31.05 9.63
N THR A 205 -15.66 -31.67 8.44
CA THR A 205 -16.26 -33.00 8.34
C THR A 205 -15.48 -33.90 7.40
N GLY A 206 -14.31 -34.33 7.88
CA GLY A 206 -13.96 -35.73 7.70
C GLY A 206 -15.04 -36.59 8.36
N THR A 207 -15.75 -37.39 7.57
CA THR A 207 -16.35 -38.63 8.08
C THR A 207 -16.32 -39.68 6.99
N GLU A 208 -15.66 -40.78 7.31
CA GLU A 208 -15.64 -42.04 6.59
C GLU A 208 -17.07 -42.56 6.33
N ALA A 209 -17.32 -43.04 5.11
CA ALA A 209 -18.02 -44.28 4.79
C ALA A 209 -17.87 -44.60 3.29
#